data_AF-A0A840DVL9-F1
#
_entry.id   AF-A0A840DVL9-F1
#
_cell.length_a   1.000
_cell.length_b   1.000
_cell.length_c   1.000
_cell.angle_alpha   90.00
_cell.angle_beta   90.00
_cell.angle_gamma   90.00
#
_symmetry.space_group_name_H-M   'P 1'
#
loop_
_entity.id
_entity.type
_entity.pdbx_description
1 polymer ?
#
loop_
_entity_poly.entity_id
_entity_poly.type
_entity_poly.pdbx_seq_one_letter_code
_entity_poly.pdbx_strand_id
1 'polypeptide(L)'
;MKKVLQLLSGIALLSITGCVNSIPSLSPALWRNKILLECGVPDLNKVVALDLNQFASIEMCMAQSGFRPSFTIQDWCENHKSDNLPICRPGAVMPQRSVERRLNSPYCKKHSEQLECKP
;
A
#
# COMPACT_ATOMS: atom_id res chain seq x y z
N MET A 1 -0.12 -18.49 66.67
CA MET A 1 0.77 -18.67 65.50
C MET A 1 0.15 -17.98 64.29
N LYS A 2 0.90 -17.05 63.66
CA LYS A 2 0.91 -16.69 62.21
C LYS A 2 -0.43 -16.35 61.55
N LYS A 3 -0.62 -15.30 60.76
CA LYS A 3 0.09 -14.06 60.38
C LYS A 3 -1.01 -13.30 59.65
N VAL A 4 -1.27 -12.04 60.02
CA VAL A 4 -2.19 -11.15 59.31
C VAL A 4 -1.65 -10.97 57.89
N LEU A 5 -2.35 -11.49 56.89
CA LEU A 5 -2.04 -11.19 55.49
C LEU A 5 -2.80 -9.93 55.10
N GLN A 6 -2.19 -8.78 55.42
CA GLN A 6 -2.44 -7.55 54.69
C GLN A 6 -2.03 -7.77 53.24
N LEU A 7 -2.99 -7.67 52.31
CA LEU A 7 -2.73 -7.38 50.91
C LEU A 7 -3.93 -6.59 50.39
N LEU A 8 -4.01 -5.33 50.80
CA LEU A 8 -4.71 -4.27 50.07
C LEU A 8 -3.95 -4.06 48.75
N SER A 9 -4.16 -4.93 47.77
CA SER A 9 -3.70 -4.70 46.41
C SER A 9 -4.84 -4.00 45.67
N GLY A 10 -4.84 -2.67 45.71
CA GLY A 10 -5.71 -1.85 44.89
C GLY A 10 -5.54 -2.23 43.43
N ILE A 11 -6.58 -2.78 42.83
CA ILE A 11 -6.69 -2.91 41.38
C ILE A 11 -6.78 -1.48 40.86
N ALA A 12 -5.64 -0.93 40.46
CA ALA A 12 -5.62 0.24 39.60
C ALA A 12 -6.32 -0.19 38.31
N LEU A 13 -7.60 0.15 38.19
CA LEU A 13 -8.31 0.17 36.93
C LEU A 13 -7.49 1.08 36.01
N LEU A 14 -6.70 0.48 35.13
CA LEU A 14 -6.10 1.18 34.01
C LEU A 14 -7.27 1.69 33.17
N SER A 15 -7.65 2.94 33.42
CA SER A 15 -8.48 3.72 32.55
C SER A 15 -7.73 3.81 31.22
N ILE A 16 -8.11 2.92 30.29
CA ILE A 16 -7.86 3.04 28.86
C ILE A 16 -8.55 4.33 28.40
N THR A 17 -7.92 5.45 28.71
CA THR A 17 -8.22 6.75 28.16
C THR A 17 -7.81 6.69 26.69
N GLY A 18 -8.81 6.39 25.88
CA GLY A 18 -8.92 6.84 24.49
C GLY A 18 -7.72 6.58 23.58
N CYS A 19 -7.71 5.42 22.93
CA CYS A 19 -7.35 5.38 21.52
C CYS A 19 -8.64 5.15 20.71
N VAL A 20 -9.54 6.12 20.70
CA VAL A 20 -10.39 6.32 19.52
C VAL A 20 -9.60 7.18 18.55
N ASN A 21 -8.45 6.68 18.10
CA ASN A 21 -8.01 7.01 16.76
C ASN A 21 -8.92 6.17 15.87
N SER A 22 -10.15 6.64 15.66
CA SER A 22 -10.91 6.27 14.48
C SER A 22 -10.03 6.67 13.30
N ILE A 23 -9.12 5.78 12.89
CA ILE A 23 -8.72 5.69 11.50
C ILE A 23 -10.07 5.63 10.80
N PRO A 24 -10.49 6.68 10.07
CA PRO A 24 -11.71 6.57 9.28
C PRO A 24 -11.48 5.30 8.48
N SER A 25 -12.34 4.29 8.64
CA SER A 25 -12.20 3.06 7.87
C SER A 25 -12.04 3.53 6.43
N LEU A 26 -10.82 3.42 5.87
CA LEU A 26 -10.55 3.97 4.56
C LEU A 26 -11.54 3.25 3.67
N SER A 27 -12.38 4.00 2.96
CA SER A 27 -13.29 3.37 2.01
C SER A 27 -12.44 2.46 1.09
N PRO A 28 -12.97 1.32 0.63
CA PRO A 28 -12.20 0.44 -0.25
C PRO A 28 -11.61 1.18 -1.48
N ALA A 29 -12.31 2.21 -1.96
CA ALA A 29 -11.84 3.11 -3.00
C ALA A 29 -10.64 3.95 -2.56
N LEU A 30 -10.69 4.58 -1.39
CA LEU A 30 -9.57 5.37 -0.86
C LEU A 30 -8.32 4.50 -0.62
N TRP A 31 -8.51 3.29 -0.10
CA TRP A 31 -7.41 2.35 0.08
C TRP A 31 -6.78 1.93 -1.27
N ARG A 32 -7.62 1.61 -2.26
CA ARG A 32 -7.16 1.31 -3.62
C ARG A 32 -6.36 2.48 -4.22
N ASN A 33 -6.85 3.72 -4.10
CA ASN A 33 -6.18 4.91 -4.62
C ASN A 33 -4.79 5.10 -4.01
N LYS A 34 -4.66 4.94 -2.68
CA LYS A 34 -3.34 4.99 -2.01
C LYS A 34 -2.39 3.96 -2.60
N ILE A 35 -2.85 2.73 -2.79
CA ILE A 35 -2.00 1.64 -3.29
C ILE A 35 -1.59 1.88 -4.75
N LEU A 36 -2.51 2.30 -5.61
CA LEU A 36 -2.20 2.63 -7.01
C LEU A 36 -1.08 3.67 -7.10
N LEU A 37 -1.18 4.75 -6.32
CA LEU A 37 -0.15 5.79 -6.27
C LEU A 37 1.19 5.26 -5.72
N GLU A 38 1.16 4.43 -4.67
CA GLU A 38 2.38 3.82 -4.11
C GLU A 38 3.02 2.80 -5.06
N CYS A 39 2.21 2.15 -5.89
CA CYS A 39 2.65 1.26 -6.96
C CYS A 39 3.13 2.00 -8.22
N GLY A 40 2.93 3.32 -8.29
CA GLY A 40 3.52 4.17 -9.33
C GLY A 40 2.57 4.62 -10.42
N VAL A 41 1.25 4.52 -10.22
CA VAL A 41 0.30 5.26 -11.07
C VAL A 41 0.55 6.76 -10.85
N PRO A 42 0.87 7.54 -11.89
CA PRO A 42 1.32 8.91 -11.70
C PRO A 42 0.16 9.90 -11.46
N ASP A 43 -0.99 9.68 -12.09
CA ASP A 43 -2.15 10.55 -12.00
C ASP A 43 -3.45 9.74 -12.08
N LEU A 44 -4.26 9.74 -11.00
CA LEU A 44 -5.52 8.98 -10.93
C LEU A 44 -6.63 9.60 -11.79
N ASN A 45 -6.52 10.88 -12.15
CA ASN A 45 -7.54 11.61 -12.90
C ASN A 45 -7.27 11.62 -14.41
N LYS A 46 -6.20 10.96 -14.86
CA LYS A 46 -5.79 10.95 -16.27
C LYS A 46 -5.60 9.54 -16.78
N VAL A 47 -5.94 9.36 -18.04
CA VAL A 47 -5.47 8.20 -18.81
C VAL A 47 -4.00 8.44 -19.13
N VAL A 48 -3.13 7.68 -18.49
CA VAL A 48 -1.68 7.74 -18.71
C VAL A 48 -1.30 6.55 -19.58
N ALA A 49 -0.63 6.82 -20.70
CA ALA A 49 -0.01 5.76 -21.48
C ALA A 49 1.16 5.18 -20.69
N LEU A 50 1.01 3.96 -20.18
CA LEU A 50 2.07 3.21 -19.51
C LEU A 50 2.82 2.37 -20.54
N ASP A 51 4.14 2.31 -20.43
CA ASP A 51 4.89 1.30 -21.17
C ASP A 51 4.62 -0.10 -20.60
N LEU A 52 4.97 -1.15 -21.37
CA LEU A 52 4.71 -2.54 -21.01
C LEU A 52 5.32 -2.92 -19.66
N ASN A 53 6.52 -2.42 -19.36
CA ASN A 53 7.20 -2.73 -18.10
C ASN A 53 6.57 -1.97 -16.92
N GLN A 54 6.18 -0.71 -17.12
CA GLN A 54 5.48 0.09 -16.12
C GLN A 54 4.13 -0.53 -15.77
N PHE A 55 3.34 -0.91 -16.77
CA PHE A 55 2.06 -1.56 -16.57
C PHE A 55 2.22 -2.87 -15.79
N ALA A 56 3.15 -3.73 -16.21
CA ALA A 56 3.46 -4.96 -15.50
C ALA A 56 3.92 -4.71 -14.06
N SER A 57 4.74 -3.67 -13.85
CA SER A 57 5.24 -3.33 -12.51
C SER A 57 4.11 -2.88 -11.58
N ILE A 58 3.18 -2.06 -12.08
CA ILE A 58 2.03 -1.60 -11.30
C ILE A 58 1.11 -2.77 -10.96
N GLU A 59 0.76 -3.62 -11.93
CA GLU A 59 -0.08 -4.80 -11.72
C GLU A 59 0.53 -5.76 -10.69
N MET A 60 1.83 -6.03 -10.77
CA MET A 60 2.51 -6.90 -9.80
C MET A 60 2.58 -6.29 -8.40
N CYS A 61 2.80 -4.99 -8.27
CA CYS A 61 2.76 -4.30 -6.98
C CYS A 61 1.35 -4.33 -6.36
N MET A 62 0.31 -4.13 -7.19
CA MET A 62 -1.09 -4.27 -6.77
C MET A 62 -1.38 -5.71 -6.32
N ALA A 63 -0.89 -6.72 -7.05
CA ALA A 63 -1.06 -8.13 -6.70
C ALA A 63 -0.46 -8.46 -5.33
N GLN A 64 0.76 -7.98 -5.05
CA GLN A 64 1.40 -8.13 -3.75
C GLN A 64 0.65 -7.43 -2.61
N SER A 65 -0.21 -6.47 -2.96
CA SER A 65 -1.07 -5.74 -2.02
C SER A 65 -2.44 -6.40 -1.82
N GLY A 66 -2.64 -7.60 -2.36
CA GLY A 66 -3.85 -8.40 -2.19
C GLY A 66 -4.92 -8.20 -3.27
N PHE A 67 -4.62 -7.46 -4.34
CA PHE A 67 -5.52 -7.34 -5.47
C PHE A 67 -5.33 -8.49 -6.46
N ARG A 68 -6.38 -8.85 -7.20
CA ARG A 68 -6.26 -9.86 -8.26
C ARG A 68 -5.64 -9.20 -9.50
N PRO A 69 -4.49 -9.69 -10.02
CA PRO A 69 -3.90 -9.14 -11.24
C PRO A 69 -4.69 -9.58 -12.48
N SER A 70 -4.53 -8.82 -13.55
CA SER A 70 -5.11 -9.14 -14.87
C SER A 70 -4.40 -10.30 -15.60
N PHE A 71 -3.17 -10.62 -15.22
CA PHE A 71 -2.35 -11.71 -15.77
C PHE A 71 -1.42 -12.31 -14.69
N THR A 72 -0.82 -13.46 -14.98
CA THR A 72 0.33 -13.94 -14.19
C THR A 72 1.62 -13.36 -14.75
N ILE A 73 2.63 -13.13 -13.89
CA ILE A 73 3.92 -12.62 -14.36
C ILE A 73 4.59 -13.57 -15.36
N GLN A 74 4.35 -14.87 -15.23
CA GLN A 74 4.85 -15.87 -16.16
C GLN A 74 4.27 -15.67 -17.55
N ASP A 75 2.93 -15.64 -17.67
CA ASP A 75 2.26 -15.44 -18.96
C ASP A 75 2.65 -14.11 -19.60
N TRP A 76 2.76 -13.05 -18.81
CA TRP A 76 3.18 -11.75 -19.29
C TRP A 76 4.59 -11.78 -19.89
N CYS A 77 5.54 -12.37 -19.16
CA CYS A 77 6.92 -12.45 -19.61
C CYS A 77 7.13 -13.39 -20.80
N GLU A 78 6.29 -14.42 -20.94
CA GLU A 78 6.28 -15.28 -22.13
C GLU A 78 5.76 -14.53 -23.36
N ASN A 79 4.64 -13.82 -23.23
CA ASN A 79 4.05 -13.04 -24.31
C ASN A 79 4.93 -11.85 -24.75
N HIS A 80 5.71 -11.29 -23.82
CA HIS A 80 6.59 -10.14 -24.05
C HIS A 80 8.08 -10.50 -24.05
N LYS A 81 8.41 -11.75 -24.39
CA LYS A 81 9.80 -12.24 -24.33
C LYS A 81 10.76 -11.45 -25.24
N SER A 82 10.29 -11.02 -26.41
CA SER A 82 11.08 -10.22 -27.36
C SER A 82 11.34 -8.80 -26.88
N ASP A 83 10.52 -8.27 -25.97
CA ASP A 83 10.61 -6.89 -25.49
C ASP A 83 11.71 -6.73 -24.42
N ASN A 84 12.26 -7.83 -23.90
CA ASN A 84 13.33 -7.85 -22.89
C ASN A 84 13.02 -6.93 -21.70
N LEU A 85 11.77 -6.99 -21.23
CA LEU A 85 11.26 -6.13 -20.15
C LEU A 85 12.07 -6.33 -18.86
N PRO A 86 12.49 -5.25 -18.18
CA PRO A 86 13.23 -5.34 -16.92
C PRO A 86 12.60 -6.25 -15.86
N ILE A 87 11.27 -6.22 -15.70
CA ILE A 87 10.55 -7.05 -14.72
C ILE A 87 10.63 -8.56 -15.02
N CYS A 88 10.90 -8.93 -16.28
CA CYS A 88 10.98 -10.32 -16.74
C CYS A 88 12.38 -10.91 -16.67
N ARG A 89 13.38 -10.13 -16.24
CA ARG A 89 14.77 -10.60 -16.18
C ARG A 89 14.99 -11.47 -14.95
N PRO A 90 15.86 -12.49 -15.04
CA PRO A 90 16.30 -13.23 -13.87
C PRO A 90 16.84 -12.28 -12.78
N GLY A 91 16.39 -12.46 -11.54
CA GLY A 91 16.78 -11.60 -10.42
C GLY A 91 16.14 -10.21 -10.40
N ALA A 92 15.13 -9.95 -11.24
CA ALA A 92 14.38 -8.71 -11.19
C ALA A 92 13.77 -8.49 -9.79
N VAL A 93 13.98 -7.28 -9.25
CA VAL A 93 13.40 -6.89 -7.96
C VAL A 93 11.92 -6.65 -8.17
N MET A 94 11.09 -7.38 -7.42
CA MET A 94 9.64 -7.23 -7.51
C MET A 94 9.21 -5.86 -6.99
N PRO A 95 8.35 -5.14 -7.74
CA PRO A 95 7.96 -3.78 -7.41
C PRO A 95 7.21 -3.73 -6.09
N GLN A 96 7.72 -2.93 -5.15
CA GLN A 96 7.09 -2.70 -3.86
C GLN A 96 6.34 -1.36 -3.84
N ARG A 97 5.36 -1.28 -2.93
CA ARG A 97 4.72 -0.03 -2.55
C ARG A 97 5.75 0.95 -1.99
N SER A 98 5.59 2.23 -2.29
CA SER A 98 6.40 3.29 -1.71
C SER A 98 5.54 4.50 -1.35
N VAL A 99 5.46 4.81 -0.05
CA VAL A 99 4.79 6.01 0.46
C VAL A 99 5.41 7.26 -0.15
N GLU A 100 6.74 7.31 -0.24
CA GLU A 100 7.46 8.40 -0.87
C GLU A 100 7.03 8.58 -2.34
N ARG A 101 6.89 7.48 -3.10
CA ARG A 101 6.40 7.52 -4.49
C ARG A 101 5.00 8.10 -4.59
N ARG A 102 4.08 7.70 -3.70
CA ARG A 102 2.72 8.25 -3.63
C ARG A 102 2.74 9.74 -3.35
N LEU A 103 3.43 10.18 -2.30
CA LEU A 103 3.47 11.59 -1.89
C LEU A 103 4.13 12.48 -2.95
N ASN A 104 5.10 11.95 -3.70
CA ASN A 104 5.78 12.67 -4.77
C ASN A 104 5.12 12.53 -6.17
N SER A 105 4.04 11.78 -6.28
CA SER A 105 3.32 11.59 -7.55
C SER A 105 2.77 12.93 -8.09
N PRO A 106 2.66 13.08 -9.44
CA PRO A 106 1.99 14.23 -10.04
C PRO A 106 0.60 14.49 -9.44
N TYR A 107 -0.17 13.42 -9.17
CA TYR A 107 -1.47 13.53 -8.50
C TYR A 107 -1.36 14.25 -7.15
N CYS A 108 -0.54 13.74 -6.23
CA CYS A 108 -0.49 14.27 -4.87
C CYS A 108 0.21 15.62 -4.75
N LYS A 109 1.12 15.94 -5.68
CA LYS A 109 1.67 17.29 -5.80
C LYS A 109 0.59 18.32 -6.16
N LYS A 110 -0.39 17.94 -6.99
CA LYS A 110 -1.49 18.81 -7.39
C LYS A 110 -2.65 18.81 -6.39
N HIS A 111 -2.91 17.67 -5.76
CA HIS A 111 -4.09 17.38 -4.94
C HIS A 111 -3.71 17.04 -3.50
N SER A 112 -2.82 17.83 -2.89
CA SER A 112 -2.28 17.59 -1.54
C SER A 112 -3.35 17.59 -0.43
N GLU A 113 -4.53 18.13 -0.71
CA GLU A 113 -5.70 18.16 0.17
C GLU A 113 -6.38 16.78 0.31
N GLN A 114 -6.23 15.90 -0.67
CA GLN A 114 -6.91 14.60 -0.70
C GLN A 114 -6.37 13.64 0.37
N LEU A 115 -7.24 12.77 0.89
CA LEU A 115 -6.90 11.85 1.98
C LEU A 115 -5.84 10.82 1.57
N GLU A 116 -5.84 10.38 0.31
CA GLU A 116 -4.82 9.51 -0.25
C GLU A 116 -3.46 10.18 -0.40
N CYS A 117 -3.39 11.51 -0.28
CA CYS A 117 -2.15 12.28 -0.40
C CYS A 117 -1.59 12.76 0.95
N LYS A 118 -2.26 12.39 2.05
CA LYS A 118 -1.73 12.62 3.41
C LYS A 118 -0.72 11.52 3.79
N PRO A 119 0.36 11.87 4.53
CA PRO A 119 1.34 10.91 5.03
C PRO A 119 0.68 9.67 5.63
#